data_AF-A0A954V7R0-F1
#
_entry.id   AF-A0A954V7R0-F1
#
_cell.length_a   1.000
_cell.length_b   1.000
_cell.length_c   1.000
_cell.angle_alpha   90.00
_cell.angle_beta   90.00
_cell.angle_gamma   90.00
#
_symmetry.space_group_name_H-M   'P 1'
#
loop_
_entity.id
_entity.type
_entity.pdbx_description
1 polymer ?
#
loop_
_entity_poly.entity_id
_entity_poly.type
_entity_poly.pdbx_seq_one_letter_code
_entity_poly.pdbx_strand_id
1 'polypeptide(L)'
;GPSYSTSTKLFDALRKQRFRIRHVQPIELDNEGSPKRSLVLLSPVANKNVEEDQSLMEHVGAVEREAERIVKALRLEENDPIRTALLFAARWHDEGKKAPVWQRFVYADGTTGQFKGKSSKTRGSKSLGGYRHEFGSLMYLTNGTDCELPTDPDARDLALHLIATHHGCARPHFSTPLDRRYSTADCNAVRADTIRRFASLQRKFGWWLLAWLENLLRCADSLASADQDSEDDPNDASTE
;
A
#
# COMPACT_ATOMS: atom_id res chain seq x y z
N GLY A 1 20.68 12.34 25.36
CA GLY A 1 20.60 12.71 23.93
C GLY A 1 20.96 14.17 23.75
N PRO A 2 21.34 14.62 22.55
CA PRO A 2 21.61 16.03 22.27
C PRO A 2 20.38 16.89 22.58
N SER A 3 20.61 18.06 23.18
CA SER A 3 19.58 19.05 23.47
C SER A 3 19.77 20.26 22.55
N TYR A 4 18.67 20.77 21.99
CA TYR A 4 18.67 21.90 21.07
C TYR A 4 17.94 23.08 21.70
N SER A 5 18.52 24.28 21.61
CA SER A 5 17.95 25.50 22.20
C SER A 5 16.68 25.99 21.49
N THR A 6 16.45 25.58 20.24
CA THR A 6 15.24 25.92 19.48
C THR A 6 14.83 24.77 18.57
N SER A 7 13.55 24.73 18.19
CA SER A 7 13.02 23.79 17.19
C SER A 7 13.72 23.96 15.83
N THR A 8 14.07 25.18 15.44
CA THR A 8 14.84 25.47 14.21
C THR A 8 16.19 24.75 14.21
N LYS A 9 16.95 24.81 15.32
CA LYS A 9 18.26 24.16 15.41
C LYS A 9 18.15 22.63 15.38
N LEU A 10 17.11 22.08 16.03
CA LEU A 10 16.79 20.65 15.93
C LEU A 10 16.49 20.28 14.47
N PHE A 11 15.65 21.04 13.80
CA PHE A 11 15.26 20.81 12.42
C PHE A 11 16.42 20.90 11.44
N ASP A 12 17.35 21.83 11.65
CA ASP A 12 18.57 21.94 10.83
C ASP A 12 19.52 20.75 11.06
N ALA A 13 19.63 20.27 12.30
CA ALA A 13 20.41 19.06 12.59
C ALA A 13 19.78 17.82 11.92
N LEU A 14 18.46 17.68 11.98
CA LEU A 14 17.73 16.58 11.34
C LEU A 14 17.88 16.63 9.80
N ARG A 15 17.82 17.81 9.19
CA ARG A 15 18.08 17.99 7.75
C ARG A 15 19.49 17.55 7.36
N LYS A 16 20.50 17.90 8.18
CA LYS A 16 21.90 17.47 7.96
C LYS A 16 22.06 15.95 8.07
N GLN A 17 21.27 15.31 8.91
CA GLN A 17 21.16 13.85 9.02
C GLN A 17 20.27 13.23 7.92
N ARG A 18 20.01 13.94 6.83
CA ARG A 18 19.22 13.48 5.70
C ARG A 18 17.76 13.14 6.05
N PHE A 19 17.14 13.85 6.98
CA PHE A 19 15.69 13.78 7.20
C PHE A 19 14.97 15.00 6.63
N ARG A 20 13.85 14.77 5.95
CA ARG A 20 12.85 15.80 5.62
C ARG A 20 11.79 15.84 6.71
N ILE A 21 11.48 17.04 7.15
CA ILE A 21 10.33 17.28 8.02
C ILE A 21 9.10 17.34 7.12
N ARG A 22 8.19 16.39 7.32
CA ARG A 22 6.95 16.26 6.54
C ARG A 22 5.79 16.97 7.21
N HIS A 23 5.74 16.90 8.53
CA HIS A 23 4.69 17.53 9.33
C HIS A 23 5.20 17.92 10.70
N VAL A 24 4.67 19.02 11.24
CA VAL A 24 4.88 19.43 12.63
C VAL A 24 3.49 19.76 13.19
N GLN A 25 3.03 18.96 14.16
CA GLN A 25 1.76 19.16 14.82
C GLN A 25 1.99 19.53 16.28
N PRO A 26 1.61 20.73 16.74
CA PRO A 26 1.55 21.03 18.15
C PRO A 26 0.60 20.07 18.86
N ILE A 27 1.07 19.47 19.96
CA ILE A 27 0.27 18.57 20.82
C ILE A 27 0.10 19.13 22.24
N GLU A 28 0.89 20.14 22.59
CA GLU A 28 0.76 20.90 23.84
C GLU A 28 1.17 22.35 23.56
N LEU A 29 0.33 23.30 23.97
CA LEU A 29 0.59 24.74 23.89
C LEU A 29 0.84 25.29 25.29
N ASP A 30 1.62 26.36 25.40
CA ASP A 30 1.73 27.14 26.64
C ASP A 30 0.60 28.19 26.76
N ASN A 31 0.63 28.95 27.86
CA ASN A 31 -0.37 29.97 28.18
C ASN A 31 -0.39 31.14 27.19
N GLU A 32 0.65 31.30 26.38
CA GLU A 32 0.75 32.33 25.33
C GLU A 32 0.38 31.75 23.95
N GLY A 33 -0.04 30.48 23.88
CA GLY A 33 -0.42 29.80 22.65
C GLY A 33 0.76 29.27 21.84
N SER A 34 1.98 29.32 22.36
CA SER A 34 3.17 28.82 21.68
C SER A 34 3.33 27.30 21.88
N PRO A 35 3.82 26.54 20.87
CA PRO A 35 4.00 25.10 21.00
C PRO A 35 5.05 24.72 22.05
N LYS A 36 4.61 24.08 23.14
CA LYS A 36 5.46 23.50 24.18
C LYS A 36 5.91 22.08 23.83
N ARG A 37 5.06 21.30 23.16
CA ARG A 37 5.40 20.00 22.57
C ARG A 37 4.78 19.86 21.18
N SER A 38 5.52 19.22 20.28
CA SER A 38 5.06 18.92 18.93
C SER A 38 5.36 17.48 18.53
N LEU A 39 4.44 16.85 17.82
CA LEU A 39 4.68 15.65 17.04
C LEU A 39 5.35 16.06 15.72
N VAL A 40 6.52 15.49 15.42
CA VAL A 40 7.25 15.78 14.18
C VAL A 40 7.28 14.51 13.34
N LEU A 41 6.71 14.57 12.14
CA LEU A 41 6.80 13.49 11.17
C LEU A 41 8.03 13.71 10.29
N LEU A 42 8.97 12.77 10.36
CA LEU A 42 10.19 12.77 9.57
C LEU A 42 10.09 11.72 8.47
N SER A 43 10.65 12.02 7.30
CA SER A 43 10.91 11.02 6.26
C SER A 43 12.38 11.09 5.88
N PRO A 44 13.09 9.96 5.74
CA PRO A 44 14.44 9.98 5.18
C PRO A 44 14.46 10.61 3.79
N VAL A 45 15.55 11.30 3.45
CA VAL A 45 15.86 11.73 2.10
C VAL A 45 16.43 10.52 1.38
N ALA A 46 15.55 9.75 0.73
CA ALA A 46 15.96 8.65 -0.13
C ALA A 46 17.00 9.14 -1.15
N ASN A 47 18.09 8.39 -1.31
CA ASN A 47 18.87 8.48 -2.54
C ASN A 47 17.91 8.11 -3.67
N LYS A 48 17.76 8.96 -4.68
CA LYS A 48 17.09 8.54 -5.91
C LYS A 48 18.04 7.57 -6.62
N ASN A 49 18.08 6.32 -6.17
CA ASN A 49 18.60 5.26 -7.01
C ASN A 49 17.62 5.08 -8.17
N VAL A 50 18.18 4.72 -9.32
CA VAL A 50 17.41 4.47 -10.54
C VAL A 50 16.41 3.37 -10.21
N GLU A 51 15.12 3.57 -10.50
CA GLU A 51 14.10 2.53 -10.29
C GLU A 51 14.55 1.27 -11.03
N GLU A 52 15.05 0.29 -10.30
CA GLU A 52 15.38 -1.01 -10.87
C GLU A 52 14.09 -1.80 -11.11
N ASP A 53 14.12 -2.61 -12.17
CA ASP A 53 12.98 -3.36 -12.62
C ASP A 53 12.74 -4.55 -11.68
N GLN A 54 11.79 -4.41 -10.76
CA GLN A 54 11.41 -5.48 -9.83
C GLN A 54 10.30 -6.40 -10.40
N SER A 55 10.47 -7.72 -10.24
CA SER A 55 9.39 -8.66 -10.57
C SER A 55 8.20 -8.52 -9.60
N LEU A 56 7.01 -8.84 -10.10
CA LEU A 56 5.78 -8.83 -9.30
C LEU A 56 5.86 -9.83 -8.14
N MET A 57 6.53 -10.97 -8.35
CA MET A 57 6.67 -12.02 -7.33
C MET A 57 7.55 -11.56 -6.17
N GLU A 58 8.69 -10.92 -6.47
CA GLU A 58 9.57 -10.36 -5.43
C GLU A 58 8.85 -9.25 -4.65
N HIS A 59 8.09 -8.41 -5.34
CA HIS A 59 7.34 -7.32 -4.72
C HIS A 59 6.29 -7.86 -3.76
N VAL A 60 5.43 -8.75 -4.23
CA VAL A 60 4.39 -9.38 -3.39
C VAL A 60 5.04 -10.09 -2.20
N GLY A 61 6.12 -10.84 -2.41
CA GLY A 61 6.84 -11.50 -1.31
C GLY A 61 7.42 -10.52 -0.29
N ALA A 62 7.87 -9.33 -0.70
CA ALA A 62 8.30 -8.29 0.22
C ALA A 62 7.12 -7.67 1.00
N VAL A 63 6.00 -7.40 0.32
CA VAL A 63 4.78 -6.89 0.98
C VAL A 63 4.22 -7.90 1.99
N GLU A 64 4.25 -9.19 1.68
CA GLU A 64 3.87 -10.25 2.62
C GLU A 64 4.74 -10.24 3.88
N ARG A 65 6.07 -10.11 3.74
CA ARG A 65 6.99 -9.99 4.89
C ARG A 65 6.70 -8.74 5.74
N GLU A 66 6.44 -7.59 5.11
CA GLU A 66 6.10 -6.38 5.86
C GLU A 66 4.75 -6.51 6.59
N ALA A 67 3.77 -7.14 5.94
CA ALA A 67 2.48 -7.42 6.57
C ALA A 67 2.65 -8.34 7.80
N GLU A 68 3.50 -9.37 7.71
CA GLU A 68 3.84 -10.22 8.86
C GLU A 68 4.52 -9.44 9.99
N ARG A 69 5.47 -8.54 9.67
CA ARG A 69 6.11 -7.68 10.67
C ARG A 69 5.08 -6.79 11.38
N ILE A 70 4.14 -6.21 10.63
CA ILE A 70 3.04 -5.39 11.17
C ILE A 70 2.15 -6.23 12.08
N VAL A 71 1.71 -7.41 11.64
CA VAL A 71 0.90 -8.35 12.45
C VAL A 71 1.59 -8.66 13.78
N LYS A 72 2.90 -8.97 13.74
CA LYS A 72 3.69 -9.27 14.93
C LYS A 72 3.82 -8.05 15.86
N ALA A 73 4.06 -6.86 15.31
CA ALA A 73 4.18 -5.63 16.08
C ALA A 73 2.86 -5.27 16.79
N LEU A 74 1.73 -5.52 16.11
CA LEU A 74 0.38 -5.31 16.67
C LEU A 74 -0.08 -6.44 17.59
N ARG A 75 0.67 -7.55 17.68
CA ARG A 75 0.35 -8.73 18.49
C ARG A 75 -1.02 -9.33 18.16
N LEU A 76 -1.39 -9.34 16.87
CA LEU A 76 -2.64 -9.95 16.45
C LEU A 76 -2.57 -11.47 16.57
N GLU A 77 -3.54 -12.06 17.26
CA GLU A 77 -3.64 -13.50 17.49
C GLU A 77 -3.87 -14.26 16.18
N GLU A 78 -3.60 -15.57 16.18
CA GLU A 78 -3.67 -16.41 14.97
C GLU A 78 -5.08 -16.49 14.37
N ASN A 79 -6.10 -16.44 15.22
CA ASN A 79 -7.51 -16.45 14.87
C ASN A 79 -8.12 -15.05 14.70
N ASP A 80 -7.32 -13.98 14.74
CA ASP A 80 -7.83 -12.61 14.54
C ASP A 80 -8.19 -12.37 13.06
N PRO A 81 -9.45 -12.01 12.74
CA PRO A 81 -9.87 -11.74 11.37
C PRO A 81 -9.07 -10.62 10.68
N ILE A 82 -8.56 -9.65 11.44
CA ILE A 82 -7.73 -8.56 10.92
C ILE A 82 -6.38 -9.09 10.44
N ARG A 83 -5.77 -10.03 11.19
CA ARG A 83 -4.54 -10.70 10.78
C ARG A 83 -4.75 -11.47 9.48
N THR A 84 -5.76 -12.32 9.44
CA THR A 84 -6.10 -13.11 8.25
C THR A 84 -6.34 -12.21 7.05
N ALA A 85 -7.10 -11.12 7.24
CA ALA A 85 -7.40 -10.17 6.19
C ALA A 85 -6.16 -9.46 5.63
N LEU A 86 -5.27 -8.99 6.52
CA LEU A 86 -4.08 -8.25 6.13
C LEU A 86 -3.09 -9.15 5.36
N LEU A 87 -2.84 -10.36 5.86
CA LEU A 87 -1.92 -11.31 5.19
C LEU A 87 -2.48 -11.77 3.84
N PHE A 88 -3.79 -12.06 3.78
CA PHE A 88 -4.44 -12.38 2.51
C PHE A 88 -4.32 -11.21 1.52
N ALA A 89 -4.63 -9.99 1.98
CA ALA A 89 -4.57 -8.83 1.13
C ALA A 89 -3.14 -8.55 0.63
N ALA A 90 -2.12 -8.69 1.47
CA ALA A 90 -0.71 -8.56 1.08
C ALA A 90 -0.34 -9.48 -0.09
N ARG A 91 -0.78 -10.75 -0.03
CA ARG A 91 -0.51 -11.73 -1.08
C ARG A 91 -1.21 -11.46 -2.41
N TRP A 92 -2.41 -10.86 -2.38
CA TRP A 92 -3.28 -10.76 -3.56
C TRP A 92 -3.58 -9.35 -4.05
N HIS A 93 -3.10 -8.30 -3.37
CA HIS A 93 -3.43 -6.91 -3.68
C HIS A 93 -3.12 -6.53 -5.14
N ASP A 94 -2.09 -7.14 -5.68
CA ASP A 94 -1.44 -6.77 -6.94
C ASP A 94 -1.69 -7.76 -8.08
N GLU A 95 -2.59 -8.74 -7.87
CA GLU A 95 -2.92 -9.75 -8.87
C GLU A 95 -3.42 -9.15 -10.20
N GLY A 96 -4.15 -8.04 -10.12
CA GLY A 96 -4.58 -7.26 -11.28
C GLY A 96 -3.44 -6.67 -12.10
N LYS A 97 -2.21 -6.58 -11.57
CA LYS A 97 -1.04 -6.18 -12.37
C LYS A 97 -0.72 -7.23 -13.45
N LYS A 98 -1.12 -8.49 -13.29
CA LYS A 98 -0.91 -9.53 -14.32
C LYS A 98 -1.77 -9.34 -15.58
N ALA A 99 -2.76 -8.44 -15.55
CA ALA A 99 -3.61 -8.19 -16.70
C ALA A 99 -2.80 -7.69 -17.92
N PRO A 100 -3.12 -8.13 -19.16
CA PRO A 100 -2.39 -7.70 -20.34
C PRO A 100 -2.33 -6.19 -20.55
N VAL A 101 -3.39 -5.46 -20.15
CA VAL A 101 -3.41 -3.98 -20.23
C VAL A 101 -2.40 -3.34 -19.29
N TRP A 102 -2.21 -3.89 -18.08
CA TRP A 102 -1.21 -3.42 -17.14
C TRP A 102 0.20 -3.79 -17.59
N GLN A 103 0.39 -5.02 -18.05
CA GLN A 103 1.70 -5.46 -18.53
C GLN A 103 2.13 -4.70 -19.79
N ARG A 104 1.23 -4.33 -20.70
CA ARG A 104 1.55 -3.38 -21.80
C ARG A 104 1.79 -1.95 -21.32
N PHE A 105 1.18 -1.55 -20.21
CA PHE A 105 1.44 -0.26 -19.60
C PHE A 105 2.85 -0.21 -18.99
N VAL A 106 3.33 -1.31 -18.42
CA VAL A 106 4.67 -1.47 -17.82
C VAL A 106 5.74 -1.81 -18.87
N TYR A 107 5.48 -2.72 -19.81
CA TYR A 107 6.38 -3.13 -20.90
C TYR A 107 5.94 -2.54 -22.25
N ALA A 108 6.84 -1.84 -22.95
CA ALA A 108 6.52 -1.25 -24.26
C ALA A 108 6.42 -2.29 -25.39
N ASP A 109 7.05 -3.45 -25.23
CA ASP A 109 7.38 -4.41 -26.27
C ASP A 109 6.71 -5.79 -26.12
N GLY A 110 6.01 -6.03 -25.01
CA GLY A 110 5.24 -7.26 -24.81
C GLY A 110 6.10 -8.44 -24.33
N THR A 111 5.78 -8.90 -23.12
CA THR A 111 6.15 -10.20 -22.52
C THR A 111 7.64 -10.57 -22.52
N THR A 112 8.35 -10.14 -21.49
CA THR A 112 9.33 -11.00 -20.83
C THR A 112 8.56 -11.95 -19.89
N GLY A 113 8.93 -13.23 -19.81
CA GLY A 113 8.17 -14.28 -19.10
C GLY A 113 7.92 -14.08 -17.60
N GLN A 114 8.34 -12.95 -17.02
CA GLN A 114 8.06 -12.52 -15.65
C GLN A 114 7.21 -11.25 -15.63
N PHE A 115 6.11 -11.25 -14.87
CA PHE A 115 5.30 -10.05 -14.64
C PHE A 115 6.10 -9.02 -13.83
N LYS A 116 6.11 -7.75 -14.23
CA LYS A 116 6.74 -6.66 -13.44
C LYS A 116 5.75 -6.01 -12.48
N GLY A 117 6.23 -5.68 -11.28
CA GLY A 117 5.48 -4.96 -10.24
C GLY A 117 5.54 -3.45 -10.40
N LYS A 118 6.64 -2.93 -10.97
CA LYS A 118 6.91 -1.50 -11.18
C LYS A 118 7.74 -1.30 -12.46
N SER A 119 7.68 -0.11 -13.06
CA SER A 119 8.48 0.25 -14.24
C SER A 119 9.18 1.57 -14.03
N SER A 120 10.45 1.65 -14.42
CA SER A 120 11.25 2.88 -14.49
C SER A 120 10.76 3.90 -15.53
N LYS A 121 9.75 3.56 -16.35
CA LYS A 121 9.24 4.40 -17.44
C LYS A 121 7.88 4.99 -17.10
N THR A 122 7.81 6.31 -16.93
CA THR A 122 6.54 7.03 -16.78
C THR A 122 5.79 7.08 -18.11
N ARG A 123 4.74 6.26 -18.27
CA ARG A 123 3.80 6.37 -19.40
C ARG A 123 2.52 7.08 -18.97
N GLY A 124 1.89 7.80 -19.89
CA GLY A 124 0.65 8.51 -19.61
C GLY A 124 -0.47 7.54 -19.23
N SER A 125 -1.13 7.77 -18.09
CA SER A 125 -2.23 6.93 -17.56
C SER A 125 -3.40 6.68 -18.52
N LYS A 126 -3.52 7.48 -19.58
CA LYS A 126 -4.51 7.30 -20.65
C LYS A 126 -4.44 5.93 -21.33
N SER A 127 -3.25 5.31 -21.41
CA SER A 127 -3.10 3.98 -22.03
C SER A 127 -3.71 2.85 -21.22
N LEU A 128 -3.95 3.05 -19.92
CA LEU A 128 -4.73 2.11 -19.10
C LEU A 128 -6.23 2.20 -19.39
N GLY A 129 -6.70 3.24 -20.07
CA GLY A 129 -8.11 3.37 -20.47
C GLY A 129 -9.10 3.35 -19.30
N GLY A 130 -8.67 3.74 -18.10
CA GLY A 130 -9.46 3.65 -16.87
C GLY A 130 -9.30 2.36 -16.08
N TYR A 131 -8.47 1.42 -16.54
CA TYR A 131 -8.11 0.21 -15.79
C TYR A 131 -7.39 0.55 -14.49
N ARG A 132 -7.73 -0.19 -13.45
CA ARG A 132 -7.22 -0.09 -12.08
C ARG A 132 -6.81 -1.48 -11.64
N HIS A 133 -5.54 -1.71 -11.31
CA HIS A 133 -5.09 -3.06 -10.94
C HIS A 133 -5.76 -3.53 -9.65
N GLU A 134 -6.15 -2.63 -8.76
CA GLU A 134 -6.90 -2.96 -7.54
C GLU A 134 -8.26 -3.57 -7.89
N PHE A 135 -8.95 -2.97 -8.88
CA PHE A 135 -10.20 -3.52 -9.39
C PHE A 135 -9.96 -4.83 -10.14
N GLY A 136 -8.88 -4.92 -10.92
CA GLY A 136 -8.48 -6.16 -11.60
C GLY A 136 -8.17 -7.32 -10.64
N SER A 137 -7.59 -7.04 -9.47
CA SER A 137 -7.37 -8.02 -8.39
C SER A 137 -8.71 -8.52 -7.84
N LEU A 138 -9.68 -7.62 -7.59
CA LEU A 138 -11.02 -8.03 -7.17
C LEU A 138 -11.72 -8.89 -8.25
N MET A 139 -11.61 -8.49 -9.51
CA MET A 139 -12.21 -9.24 -10.62
C MET A 139 -11.64 -10.65 -10.70
N TYR A 140 -10.31 -10.80 -10.55
CA TYR A 140 -9.66 -12.10 -10.48
C TYR A 140 -10.16 -12.92 -9.28
N LEU A 141 -10.16 -12.36 -8.08
CA LEU A 141 -10.57 -13.08 -6.86
C LEU A 141 -12.05 -13.46 -6.83
N THR A 142 -12.91 -12.71 -7.53
CA THR A 142 -14.34 -12.98 -7.58
C THR A 142 -14.72 -14.00 -8.65
N ASN A 143 -13.91 -14.15 -9.71
CA ASN A 143 -14.23 -14.98 -10.87
C ASN A 143 -13.23 -16.12 -11.13
N GLY A 144 -12.10 -16.14 -10.43
CA GLY A 144 -11.07 -17.17 -10.55
C GLY A 144 -11.31 -18.35 -9.63
N THR A 145 -10.69 -19.49 -9.96
CA THR A 145 -10.77 -20.74 -9.18
C THR A 145 -9.48 -21.05 -8.41
N ASP A 146 -8.40 -20.33 -8.67
CA ASP A 146 -7.05 -20.66 -8.18
C ASP A 146 -6.73 -20.00 -6.82
N CYS A 147 -7.74 -19.40 -6.18
CA CYS A 147 -7.63 -18.75 -4.89
C CYS A 147 -8.81 -19.13 -4.00
N GLU A 148 -8.52 -19.62 -2.81
CA GLU A 148 -9.51 -19.80 -1.75
C GLU A 148 -9.57 -18.52 -0.91
N LEU A 149 -10.72 -17.83 -0.96
CA LEU A 149 -10.98 -16.67 -0.11
C LEU A 149 -11.03 -17.11 1.37
N PRO A 150 -10.72 -16.22 2.32
CA PRO A 150 -10.90 -16.51 3.74
C PRO A 150 -12.32 -17.03 4.04
N THR A 151 -12.41 -18.07 4.85
CA THR A 151 -13.69 -18.71 5.21
C THR A 151 -14.50 -17.86 6.17
N ASP A 152 -13.83 -17.16 7.10
CA ASP A 152 -14.43 -16.16 7.97
C ASP A 152 -14.94 -14.97 7.12
N PRO A 153 -16.25 -14.67 7.14
CA PRO A 153 -16.83 -13.54 6.41
C PRO A 153 -16.20 -12.19 6.75
N ASP A 154 -15.82 -11.98 8.01
CA ASP A 154 -15.25 -10.72 8.47
C ASP A 154 -13.83 -10.52 7.93
N ALA A 155 -13.02 -11.58 7.97
CA ALA A 155 -11.68 -11.58 7.37
C ALA A 155 -11.76 -11.40 5.86
N ARG A 156 -12.65 -12.13 5.19
CA ARG A 156 -12.85 -12.05 3.74
C ARG A 156 -13.26 -10.64 3.30
N ASP A 157 -14.24 -10.07 4.00
CA ASP A 157 -14.75 -8.76 3.64
C ASP A 157 -13.72 -7.66 3.88
N LEU A 158 -12.98 -7.73 4.98
CA LEU A 158 -11.88 -6.81 5.21
C LEU A 158 -10.77 -7.00 4.17
N ALA A 159 -10.37 -8.23 3.85
CA ALA A 159 -9.28 -8.51 2.90
C ALA A 159 -9.56 -7.90 1.52
N LEU A 160 -10.75 -8.18 0.96
CA LEU A 160 -11.17 -7.63 -0.33
C LEU A 160 -11.26 -6.10 -0.29
N HIS A 161 -11.63 -5.51 0.86
CA HIS A 161 -11.64 -4.06 1.02
C HIS A 161 -10.24 -3.45 1.05
N LEU A 162 -9.29 -4.07 1.76
CA LEU A 162 -7.90 -3.64 1.79
C LEU A 162 -7.29 -3.69 0.37
N ILE A 163 -7.51 -4.78 -0.37
CA ILE A 163 -7.11 -4.90 -1.78
C ILE A 163 -7.72 -3.78 -2.61
N ALA A 164 -9.00 -3.47 -2.45
CA ALA A 164 -9.66 -2.43 -3.25
C ALA A 164 -9.11 -1.01 -2.99
N THR A 165 -8.63 -0.74 -1.78
CA THR A 165 -8.36 0.61 -1.27
C THR A 165 -6.89 0.93 -1.05
N HIS A 166 -5.96 0.01 -1.34
CA HIS A 166 -4.54 0.20 -1.01
C HIS A 166 -3.93 1.47 -1.66
N HIS A 167 -4.35 1.88 -2.86
CA HIS A 167 -3.99 3.17 -3.46
C HIS A 167 -5.03 4.30 -3.27
N GLY A 168 -5.88 4.21 -2.25
CA GLY A 168 -6.75 5.31 -1.82
C GLY A 168 -8.02 5.53 -2.63
N CYS A 169 -8.37 4.60 -3.53
CA CYS A 169 -9.64 4.59 -4.25
C CYS A 169 -10.64 3.63 -3.60
N ALA A 170 -11.78 3.35 -4.25
CA ALA A 170 -12.81 2.43 -3.75
C ALA A 170 -13.51 2.85 -2.45
N ARG A 171 -13.51 4.15 -2.11
CA ARG A 171 -14.18 4.72 -0.93
C ARG A 171 -15.26 5.74 -1.35
N PRO A 172 -16.51 5.34 -1.63
CA PRO A 172 -17.08 4.00 -1.44
C PRO A 172 -16.99 3.09 -2.68
N HIS A 173 -16.51 3.58 -3.83
CA HIS A 173 -16.53 2.81 -5.08
C HIS A 173 -15.44 3.22 -6.07
N PHE A 174 -15.26 2.40 -7.10
CA PHE A 174 -14.50 2.73 -8.30
C PHE A 174 -15.37 3.55 -9.26
N SER A 175 -14.96 4.78 -9.57
CA SER A 175 -15.67 5.63 -10.54
C SER A 175 -15.71 4.99 -11.94
N THR A 176 -14.66 4.24 -12.29
CA THR A 176 -14.53 3.52 -13.56
C THR A 176 -14.24 2.04 -13.26
N PRO A 177 -15.28 1.21 -13.05
CA PRO A 177 -15.12 -0.23 -12.78
C PRO A 177 -14.85 -0.98 -14.09
N LEU A 178 -13.68 -0.79 -14.69
CA LEU A 178 -13.38 -1.35 -16.01
C LEU A 178 -12.29 -2.41 -15.95
N ASP A 179 -12.66 -3.62 -16.34
CA ASP A 179 -11.73 -4.66 -16.76
C ASP A 179 -12.28 -5.35 -18.01
N ARG A 180 -11.62 -5.13 -19.16
CA ARG A 180 -12.07 -5.64 -20.46
C ARG A 180 -11.95 -7.16 -20.60
N ARG A 181 -11.35 -7.85 -19.63
CA ARG A 181 -11.30 -9.31 -19.59
C ARG A 181 -12.64 -9.93 -19.19
N TYR A 182 -13.55 -9.14 -18.60
CA TYR A 182 -14.81 -9.60 -18.04
C TYR A 182 -16.00 -8.84 -18.63
N SER A 183 -17.21 -9.35 -18.43
CA SER A 183 -18.42 -8.68 -18.90
C SER A 183 -18.70 -7.40 -18.09
N THR A 184 -19.43 -6.47 -18.69
CA THR A 184 -19.90 -5.27 -17.98
C THR A 184 -20.81 -5.62 -16.80
N ALA A 185 -21.57 -6.72 -16.89
CA ALA A 185 -22.41 -7.20 -15.80
C ALA A 185 -21.56 -7.62 -14.59
N ASP A 186 -20.51 -8.41 -14.81
CA ASP A 186 -19.60 -8.87 -13.74
C ASP A 186 -18.88 -7.69 -13.09
N CYS A 187 -18.38 -6.76 -13.90
CA CYS A 187 -17.73 -5.54 -13.40
C CYS A 187 -18.69 -4.71 -12.52
N ASN A 188 -19.95 -4.59 -12.93
CA ASN A 188 -20.96 -3.87 -12.16
C ASN A 188 -21.32 -4.61 -10.86
N ALA A 189 -21.36 -5.95 -10.86
CA ALA A 189 -21.59 -6.75 -9.68
C ALA A 189 -20.47 -6.54 -8.65
N VAL A 190 -19.20 -6.65 -9.07
CA VAL A 190 -18.05 -6.40 -8.19
C VAL A 190 -18.05 -4.97 -7.65
N ARG A 191 -18.36 -3.97 -8.48
CA ARG A 191 -18.51 -2.57 -8.00
C ARG A 191 -19.61 -2.44 -6.94
N ALA A 192 -20.76 -3.07 -7.16
CA ALA A 192 -21.87 -3.03 -6.19
C ALA A 192 -21.45 -3.68 -4.85
N ASP A 193 -20.71 -4.78 -4.91
CA ASP A 193 -20.17 -5.44 -3.73
C ASP A 193 -19.10 -4.61 -3.02
N THR A 194 -18.25 -3.87 -3.75
CA THR A 194 -17.34 -2.88 -3.14
C THR A 194 -18.11 -1.85 -2.30
N ILE A 195 -19.22 -1.32 -2.82
CA ILE A 195 -20.06 -0.34 -2.10
C ILE A 195 -20.68 -0.95 -0.84
N ARG A 196 -21.27 -2.15 -0.97
CA ARG A 196 -21.89 -2.86 0.16
C ARG A 196 -20.86 -3.18 1.25
N ARG A 197 -19.69 -3.65 0.84
CA ARG A 197 -18.54 -3.98 1.71
C ARG A 197 -18.05 -2.74 2.45
N PHE A 198 -17.84 -1.61 1.75
CA PHE A 198 -17.47 -0.35 2.39
C PHE A 198 -18.50 0.07 3.43
N ALA A 199 -19.80 0.05 3.11
CA ALA A 199 -20.85 0.42 4.05
C ALA A 199 -20.91 -0.53 5.27
N SER A 200 -20.71 -1.83 5.07
CA SER A 200 -20.69 -2.83 6.15
C SER A 200 -19.51 -2.61 7.09
N LEU A 201 -18.30 -2.48 6.53
CA LEU A 201 -17.08 -2.26 7.30
C LEU A 201 -17.09 -0.91 8.02
N GLN A 202 -17.67 0.13 7.41
CA GLN A 202 -17.85 1.43 8.08
C GLN A 202 -18.77 1.31 9.30
N ARG A 203 -19.87 0.53 9.23
CA ARG A 203 -20.72 0.30 10.40
C ARG A 203 -20.01 -0.50 11.49
N LYS A 204 -19.15 -1.44 11.11
CA LYS A 204 -18.44 -2.32 12.03
C LYS A 204 -17.28 -1.62 12.75
N PHE A 205 -16.40 -0.97 11.99
CA PHE A 205 -15.16 -0.39 12.51
C PHE A 205 -15.27 1.12 12.75
N GLY A 206 -16.23 1.79 12.12
CA GLY A 206 -16.30 3.26 12.11
C GLY A 206 -15.25 3.89 11.20
N TRP A 207 -15.41 5.20 10.97
CA TRP A 207 -14.63 5.97 10.00
C TRP A 207 -13.12 5.93 10.22
N TRP A 208 -12.71 6.04 11.49
CA TRP A 208 -11.30 6.19 11.86
C TRP A 208 -10.55 4.86 11.87
N LEU A 209 -11.13 3.82 12.47
CA LEU A 209 -10.49 2.52 12.53
C LEU A 209 -10.42 1.87 11.16
N LEU A 210 -11.46 1.97 10.32
CA LEU A 210 -11.38 1.45 8.95
C LEU A 210 -10.29 2.16 8.14
N ALA A 211 -10.17 3.48 8.27
CA ALA A 211 -9.08 4.23 7.63
C ALA A 211 -7.69 3.82 8.14
N TRP A 212 -7.57 3.50 9.43
CA TRP A 212 -6.33 2.97 10.00
C TRP A 212 -6.00 1.57 9.46
N LEU A 213 -6.99 0.67 9.37
CA LEU A 213 -6.82 -0.67 8.80
C LEU A 213 -6.40 -0.62 7.33
N GLU A 214 -7.02 0.25 6.52
CA GLU A 214 -6.62 0.51 5.12
C GLU A 214 -5.14 0.92 5.01
N ASN A 215 -4.63 1.68 5.97
CA ASN A 215 -3.25 2.10 5.99
C ASN A 215 -2.26 0.97 6.32
N LEU A 216 -2.68 -0.12 6.97
CA LEU A 216 -1.76 -1.22 7.28
C LEU A 216 -1.17 -1.84 6.00
N LEU A 217 -2.02 -2.14 5.02
CA LEU A 217 -1.58 -2.67 3.73
C LEU A 217 -0.81 -1.62 2.92
N ARG A 218 -1.25 -0.35 2.94
CA ARG A 218 -0.53 0.74 2.26
C ARG A 218 0.88 0.95 2.84
N CYS A 219 1.03 0.81 4.15
CA CYS A 219 2.34 0.86 4.82
C CYS A 219 3.20 -0.33 4.41
N ALA A 220 2.65 -1.55 4.39
CA ALA A 220 3.38 -2.74 3.94
C ALA A 220 3.88 -2.58 2.49
N ASP A 221 3.01 -2.13 1.57
CA ASP A 221 3.35 -1.83 0.17
C ASP A 221 4.44 -0.76 0.04
N SER A 222 4.33 0.31 0.82
CA SER A 222 5.30 1.41 0.81
C SER A 222 6.66 1.00 1.40
N LEU A 223 6.69 0.20 2.46
CA LEU A 223 7.91 -0.29 3.11
C LEU A 223 8.63 -1.30 2.22
N ALA A 224 7.89 -2.22 1.59
CA ALA A 224 8.43 -3.16 0.62
C ALA A 224 9.08 -2.45 -0.58
N SER A 225 8.55 -1.29 -0.96
CA SER A 225 9.14 -0.44 -2.00
C SER A 225 10.38 0.33 -1.55
N ALA A 226 10.61 0.51 -0.24
CA ALA A 226 11.68 1.32 0.32
C ALA A 226 12.88 0.49 0.82
N ASP A 227 12.66 -0.71 1.36
CA ASP A 227 13.73 -1.61 1.81
C ASP A 227 14.65 -1.99 0.63
N GLN A 228 14.11 -2.03 -0.59
CA GLN A 228 14.88 -2.30 -1.81
C GLN A 228 15.76 -1.14 -2.26
N ASP A 229 15.37 0.10 -1.98
CA ASP A 229 16.24 1.25 -2.22
C ASP A 229 17.49 1.22 -1.31
N SER A 230 17.51 0.38 -0.27
CA SER A 230 18.57 0.30 0.75
C SER A 230 19.50 -0.90 0.64
N GLU A 231 19.07 -2.04 0.09
CA GLU A 231 19.91 -3.24 -0.08
C GLU A 231 20.92 -3.10 -1.25
N ASP A 232 20.68 -2.19 -2.20
CA ASP A 232 21.55 -1.93 -3.35
C ASP A 232 22.59 -0.81 -3.14
N ASP A 233 22.90 -0.42 -1.89
CA ASP A 233 24.07 0.43 -1.62
C ASP A 233 25.34 -0.45 -1.56
N PRO A 234 26.22 -0.46 -2.58
CA PRO A 234 27.39 -1.35 -2.64
C PRO A 234 28.47 -1.00 -1.61
N ASN A 235 28.22 0.02 -0.77
CA ASN A 235 29.21 0.59 0.13
C ASN A 235 29.15 0.02 1.56
N ASP A 236 28.24 -0.90 1.89
CA ASP A 236 28.16 -1.51 3.23
C ASP A 236 28.88 -2.88 3.33
N ALA A 237 29.51 -3.34 2.24
CA ALA A 237 30.38 -4.51 2.25
C ALA A 237 31.86 -4.14 2.39
N SER A 238 32.23 -3.39 3.44
CA SER A 238 33.62 -3.37 3.92
C SER A 238 33.75 -2.74 5.31
N THR A 239 33.57 -3.56 6.36
CA THR A 239 34.40 -3.47 7.58
C THR A 239 34.27 -4.76 8.39
N GLU A 240 35.14 -5.73 8.10
CA GLU A 240 35.78 -6.54 9.13
C GLU A 240 37.23 -6.04 9.31
#